data_AF-A0A954M1D5-F1
#
_entry.id   AF-A0A954M1D5-F1
#
_cell.length_a   1.000
_cell.length_b   1.000
_cell.length_c   1.000
_cell.angle_alpha   90.00
_cell.angle_beta   90.00
_cell.angle_gamma   90.00
#
_symmetry.space_group_name_H-M   'P 1'
#
loop_
_entity.id
_entity.type
_entity.pdbx_description
1 polymer ?
#
loop_
_entity_poly.entity_id
_entity_poly.type
_entity_poly.pdbx_seq_one_letter_code
_entity_poly.pdbx_strand_id
1 'polypeptide(L)'
;MKLQTKRTVIGLLGILFLLSLVLVQAMEVVRRREEAGLSAGHVSVPVTSQSCVNCHGQPSSSPGIVDHWEGSTHALKGVGCVECHLAQEGDIDGFDHYGSHIATVVTPKDCSRCHMKEFKEFDGSHHAKGGNILASLDNFLAEEVEGYRDEEGGHHFFNPHSPTPGKPEVTKVNGLASAFVGCQQCHGSKVALLSKDGKKITVDDLAPDENGQPTNLDAVDAIVKTEDGRPKFHPETWPNTGIGRLNLDGSKGSCSACHSRHDFSPRRARQPENCGKCHLGPDHPQKEIYEESKHGVAFRDLKEHMNLDSDTWVLGKDYTQAP
;
A
#
# COMPACT_ATOMS: atom_id res chain seq x y z
N MET A 1 -52.46 34.00 17.34
CA MET A 1 -51.69 33.33 18.43
C MET A 1 -51.64 34.22 19.67
N LYS A 2 -52.02 33.71 20.86
CA LYS A 2 -51.98 34.49 22.11
C LYS A 2 -50.53 34.83 22.51
N LEU A 3 -50.32 35.93 23.23
CA LEU A 3 -48.98 36.40 23.65
C LEU A 3 -48.21 35.34 24.46
N GLN A 4 -48.90 34.61 25.34
CA GLN A 4 -48.32 33.48 26.08
C GLN A 4 -47.80 32.39 25.14
N THR A 5 -48.56 32.01 24.11
CA THR A 5 -48.12 31.01 23.13
C THR A 5 -46.86 31.46 22.38
N LYS A 6 -46.76 32.75 22.02
CA LYS A 6 -45.54 33.31 21.39
C LYS A 6 -44.33 33.22 22.33
N ARG A 7 -44.50 33.56 23.60
CA ARG A 7 -43.43 33.48 24.62
C ARG A 7 -42.96 32.04 24.84
N THR A 8 -43.89 31.07 24.92
CA THR A 8 -43.56 29.66 25.07
C THR A 8 -42.80 29.13 23.85
N VAL A 9 -43.23 29.46 22.63
CA VAL A 9 -42.54 29.03 21.40
C VAL A 9 -41.14 29.62 21.32
N ILE A 10 -40.97 30.92 21.60
CA ILE A 10 -39.65 31.56 21.60
C ILE A 10 -38.73 30.94 22.67
N GLY A 11 -39.27 30.67 23.86
CA GLY A 11 -38.52 29.99 24.93
C GLY A 11 -38.05 28.60 24.53
N LEU A 12 -38.93 27.80 23.91
CA LEU A 12 -38.58 26.46 23.41
C LEU A 12 -37.53 26.51 22.30
N LEU A 13 -37.68 27.42 21.33
CA LEU A 13 -36.69 27.60 20.27
C LEU A 13 -35.34 28.07 20.81
N GLY A 14 -35.33 28.96 21.82
CA GLY A 14 -34.11 29.40 22.49
C GLY A 14 -33.39 28.28 23.23
N ILE A 15 -34.15 27.41 23.93
CA ILE A 15 -33.60 26.22 24.58
C ILE A 15 -33.06 25.23 23.55
N LEU A 16 -33.80 24.96 22.48
CA LEU A 16 -33.37 24.09 21.40
C LEU A 16 -32.06 24.59 20.76
N PHE A 17 -31.96 25.89 20.52
CA PHE A 17 -30.75 26.52 19.99
C PHE A 17 -29.57 26.38 20.95
N LEU A 18 -29.76 26.66 22.24
CA LEU A 18 -28.73 26.46 23.27
C LEU A 18 -28.27 25.00 23.35
N LEU A 19 -29.20 24.04 23.31
CA LEU A 19 -28.86 22.61 23.30
C LEU A 19 -28.03 22.25 22.06
N SER A 20 -28.37 22.80 20.89
CA SER A 20 -27.60 22.56 19.67
C SER A 20 -26.18 23.12 19.75
N LEU A 21 -25.98 24.31 20.35
CA LEU A 21 -24.65 24.89 20.55
C LEU A 21 -23.81 24.08 21.54
N VAL A 22 -24.41 23.62 22.64
CA VAL A 22 -23.72 22.77 23.62
C VAL A 22 -23.31 21.44 22.98
N LEU A 23 -24.18 20.84 22.15
CA LEU A 23 -23.86 19.62 21.41
C LEU A 23 -22.70 19.84 20.43
N VAL A 24 -22.74 20.91 19.63
CA VAL A 24 -21.66 21.25 18.69
C VAL A 24 -20.35 21.50 19.43
N GLN A 25 -20.38 22.23 20.55
CA GLN A 25 -19.19 22.46 21.38
C GLN A 25 -18.64 21.15 21.95
N ALA A 26 -19.50 20.25 22.43
CA ALA A 26 -19.09 18.94 22.93
C ALA A 26 -18.44 18.09 21.82
N MET A 27 -19.04 18.07 20.62
CA MET A 27 -18.48 17.39 19.45
C MET A 27 -17.14 17.97 19.03
N GLU A 28 -17.00 19.30 19.02
CA GLU A 28 -15.73 19.96 18.68
C GLU A 28 -14.64 19.67 19.71
N VAL A 29 -14.98 19.61 21.01
CA VAL A 29 -14.02 19.22 22.06
C VAL A 29 -13.56 17.77 21.88
N VAL A 30 -14.46 16.85 21.56
CA VAL A 30 -14.10 15.45 21.27
C VAL A 30 -13.18 15.39 20.04
N ARG A 31 -13.56 16.04 18.94
CA ARG A 31 -12.77 16.12 17.71
C ARG A 31 -11.36 16.66 17.96
N ARG A 32 -11.23 17.75 18.74
CA ARG A 32 -9.93 18.34 19.11
C ARG A 32 -9.09 17.42 19.98
N ARG A 33 -9.71 16.63 20.87
CA ARG A 33 -9.01 15.65 21.71
C ARG A 33 -8.52 14.47 20.88
N GLU A 34 -9.30 14.00 19.91
CA GLU A 34 -8.87 12.98 18.95
C GLU A 34 -7.71 13.50 18.08
N GLU A 35 -7.83 14.71 17.51
CA GLU A 35 -6.74 15.36 16.74
C GLU A 35 -5.45 15.51 17.54
N ALA A 36 -5.56 15.79 18.84
CA ALA A 36 -4.42 15.91 19.75
C ALA A 36 -3.92 14.56 20.30
N GLY A 37 -4.50 13.43 19.89
CA GLY A 37 -4.17 12.09 20.39
C GLY A 37 -4.54 11.85 21.86
N LEU A 38 -5.41 12.69 22.43
CA LEU A 38 -5.85 12.64 23.83
C LEU A 38 -7.06 11.71 24.06
N SER A 39 -7.66 11.19 23.00
CA SER A 39 -8.69 10.14 23.03
C SER A 39 -8.51 9.19 21.85
N ALA A 40 -8.81 7.90 22.06
CA ALA A 40 -8.88 6.93 20.98
C ALA A 40 -9.94 7.38 19.97
N GLY A 41 -9.56 7.47 18.70
CA GLY A 41 -10.48 7.86 17.63
C GLY A 41 -11.65 6.89 17.54
N HIS A 42 -12.84 7.41 17.24
CA HIS A 42 -13.99 6.55 16.99
C HIS A 42 -13.76 5.60 15.79
N VAL A 43 -13.59 4.31 16.08
CA VAL A 43 -13.55 3.26 15.06
C VAL A 43 -14.98 2.93 14.62
N SER A 44 -15.26 3.07 13.32
CA SER A 44 -16.52 2.65 12.71
C SER A 44 -16.30 1.31 12.01
N VAL A 45 -16.84 0.23 12.58
CA VAL A 45 -16.78 -1.11 11.97
C VAL A 45 -18.05 -1.34 11.13
N PRO A 46 -17.96 -1.45 9.79
CA PRO A 46 -19.11 -1.82 8.96
C PRO A 46 -19.62 -3.22 9.31
N VAL A 47 -20.93 -3.44 9.20
CA VAL A 47 -21.55 -4.76 9.47
C VAL A 47 -20.93 -5.86 8.61
N THR A 48 -20.62 -5.54 7.35
CA THR A 48 -19.92 -6.37 6.38
C THR A 48 -18.54 -6.84 6.86
N SER A 49 -17.86 -6.05 7.68
CA SER A 49 -16.50 -6.32 8.18
C SER A 49 -16.44 -6.75 9.65
N GLN A 50 -17.58 -6.80 10.35
CA GLN A 50 -17.64 -7.09 11.78
C GLN A 50 -17.10 -8.49 12.12
N SER A 51 -17.45 -9.51 11.34
CA SER A 51 -16.95 -10.88 11.53
C SER A 51 -15.44 -10.97 11.31
N CYS A 52 -14.92 -10.23 10.32
CA CYS A 52 -13.50 -10.14 10.01
C CYS A 52 -12.73 -9.55 11.19
N VAL A 53 -13.14 -8.38 11.69
CA VAL A 53 -12.50 -7.71 12.84
C VAL A 53 -12.55 -8.60 14.09
N ASN A 54 -13.71 -9.21 14.38
CA ASN A 54 -13.87 -10.06 15.57
C ASN A 54 -12.99 -11.32 15.55
N CYS A 55 -12.78 -11.93 14.37
CA CYS A 55 -11.94 -13.12 14.23
C CYS A 55 -10.46 -12.75 14.15
N HIS A 56 -10.10 -11.77 13.31
CA HIS A 56 -8.72 -11.35 13.11
C HIS A 56 -8.14 -10.62 14.32
N GLY A 57 -8.97 -10.00 15.16
CA GLY A 57 -8.56 -9.39 16.43
C GLY A 57 -8.21 -10.40 17.52
N GLN A 58 -8.48 -11.71 17.32
CA GLN A 58 -8.13 -12.73 18.30
C GLN A 58 -6.64 -13.03 18.30
N PRO A 59 -6.03 -13.36 19.47
CA PRO A 59 -4.61 -13.70 19.57
C PRO A 59 -4.17 -14.87 18.66
N SER A 60 -5.07 -15.79 18.37
CA SER A 60 -4.83 -16.96 17.52
C SER A 60 -4.94 -16.68 16.02
N SER A 61 -5.31 -15.46 15.62
CA SER A 61 -5.46 -15.08 14.21
C SER A 61 -4.40 -14.05 13.80
N SER A 62 -4.70 -12.75 13.87
CA SER A 62 -3.78 -11.70 13.38
C SER A 62 -4.07 -10.33 14.00
N PRO A 63 -3.97 -10.21 15.34
CA PRO A 63 -4.43 -9.01 16.06
C PRO A 63 -3.68 -7.75 15.64
N GLY A 64 -2.41 -7.86 15.21
CA GLY A 64 -1.63 -6.72 14.72
C GLY A 64 -2.16 -6.10 13.42
N ILE A 65 -2.88 -6.85 12.58
CA ILE A 65 -3.53 -6.28 11.39
C ILE A 65 -4.71 -5.41 11.80
N VAL A 66 -5.51 -5.88 12.76
CA VAL A 66 -6.65 -5.12 13.28
C VAL A 66 -6.17 -3.87 14.00
N ASP A 67 -5.14 -3.98 14.85
CA ASP A 67 -4.53 -2.84 15.55
C ASP A 67 -4.05 -1.74 14.57
N HIS A 68 -3.32 -2.13 13.51
CA HIS A 68 -2.91 -1.18 12.47
C HIS A 68 -4.11 -0.53 11.75
N TRP A 69 -5.15 -1.31 11.46
CA TRP A 69 -6.35 -0.80 10.80
C TRP A 69 -7.14 0.15 11.72
N GLU A 70 -7.32 -0.17 13.00
CA GLU A 70 -8.03 0.68 13.97
C GLU A 70 -7.38 2.07 14.09
N GLY A 71 -6.06 2.18 13.92
CA GLY A 71 -5.34 3.45 13.87
C GLY A 71 -5.42 4.20 12.53
N SER A 72 -6.13 3.68 11.53
CA SER A 72 -6.21 4.26 10.19
C SER A 72 -7.38 5.24 10.03
N THR A 73 -7.24 6.18 9.09
CA THR A 73 -8.38 7.01 8.65
C THR A 73 -9.50 6.15 8.04
N HIS A 74 -9.17 5.01 7.42
CA HIS A 74 -10.16 4.08 6.87
C HIS A 74 -11.11 3.55 7.96
N ALA A 75 -10.58 3.14 9.12
CA ALA A 75 -11.40 2.71 10.26
C ALA A 75 -12.30 3.82 10.79
N LEU A 76 -11.81 5.06 10.86
CA LEU A 76 -12.62 6.22 11.27
C LEU A 76 -13.75 6.54 10.28
N LYS A 77 -13.58 6.19 9.01
CA LYS A 77 -14.55 6.46 7.93
C LYS A 77 -15.43 5.26 7.59
N GLY A 78 -15.29 4.14 8.29
CA GLY A 78 -16.08 2.94 8.01
C GLY A 78 -15.67 2.20 6.74
N VAL A 79 -14.38 2.26 6.37
CA VAL A 79 -13.78 1.38 5.35
C VAL A 79 -13.09 0.24 6.10
N GLY A 80 -13.76 -0.91 6.18
CA GLY A 80 -13.28 -2.10 6.88
C GLY A 80 -12.51 -3.06 5.98
N CYS A 81 -12.43 -4.32 6.43
CA CYS A 81 -11.71 -5.39 5.74
C CYS A 81 -12.34 -5.72 4.38
N VAL A 82 -13.65 -5.97 4.36
CA VAL A 82 -14.37 -6.41 3.16
C VAL A 82 -14.47 -5.27 2.14
N GLU A 83 -14.56 -4.02 2.57
CA GLU A 83 -14.63 -2.87 1.66
C GLU A 83 -13.40 -2.77 0.73
N CYS A 84 -12.25 -3.29 1.16
CA CYS A 84 -11.05 -3.41 0.33
C CYS A 84 -10.89 -4.80 -0.28
N HIS A 85 -11.02 -5.86 0.54
CA HIS A 85 -10.71 -7.23 0.15
C HIS A 85 -11.82 -7.94 -0.63
N LEU A 86 -13.02 -7.37 -0.74
CA LEU A 86 -14.12 -7.96 -1.51
C LEU A 86 -13.65 -8.22 -2.95
N ALA A 87 -13.67 -9.48 -3.33
CA ALA A 87 -13.45 -9.93 -4.69
C ALA A 87 -14.79 -10.03 -5.43
N GLN A 88 -14.74 -9.78 -6.74
CA GLN A 88 -15.84 -10.07 -7.65
C GLN A 88 -15.78 -11.52 -8.10
N GLU A 89 -16.92 -12.06 -8.50
CA GLU A 89 -16.95 -13.38 -9.12
C GLU A 89 -16.12 -13.35 -10.41
N GLY A 90 -15.18 -14.29 -10.52
CA GLY A 90 -14.22 -14.36 -11.62
C GLY A 90 -12.87 -13.70 -11.34
N ASP A 91 -12.72 -12.98 -10.23
CA ASP A 91 -11.39 -12.50 -9.80
C ASP A 91 -10.47 -13.69 -9.56
N ILE A 92 -9.29 -13.63 -10.18
CA ILE A 92 -8.40 -14.79 -10.29
C ILE A 92 -7.78 -15.23 -8.96
N ASP A 93 -7.57 -14.29 -8.04
CA ASP A 93 -7.13 -14.55 -6.68
C ASP A 93 -8.28 -14.56 -5.65
N GLY A 94 -9.52 -14.52 -6.12
CA GLY A 94 -10.74 -14.59 -5.32
C GLY A 94 -11.00 -15.99 -4.74
N PHE A 95 -11.42 -16.04 -3.49
CA PHE A 95 -11.80 -17.27 -2.79
C PHE A 95 -12.78 -17.00 -1.65
N ASP A 96 -13.53 -18.03 -1.26
CA ASP A 96 -14.46 -17.93 -0.14
C ASP A 96 -13.75 -18.09 1.19
N HIS A 97 -14.04 -17.18 2.11
CA HIS A 97 -13.49 -17.16 3.45
C HIS A 97 -14.58 -16.84 4.47
N TYR A 98 -15.04 -17.87 5.18
CA TYR A 98 -16.05 -17.76 6.26
C TYR A 98 -17.30 -16.95 5.86
N GLY A 99 -17.80 -17.18 4.64
CA GLY A 99 -19.03 -16.55 4.12
C GLY A 99 -18.82 -15.24 3.37
N SER A 100 -17.57 -14.80 3.14
CA SER A 100 -17.24 -13.67 2.28
C SER A 100 -16.36 -14.10 1.12
N HIS A 101 -16.60 -13.59 -0.09
CA HIS A 101 -15.71 -13.80 -1.24
C HIS A 101 -14.66 -12.70 -1.28
N ILE A 102 -13.38 -13.07 -1.10
CA ILE A 102 -12.30 -12.10 -0.91
C ILE A 102 -11.07 -12.41 -1.77
N ALA A 103 -10.27 -11.38 -2.03
CA ALA A 103 -8.93 -11.46 -2.60
C ALA A 103 -7.89 -11.11 -1.54
N THR A 104 -6.74 -11.80 -1.55
CA THR A 104 -5.65 -11.48 -0.62
C THR A 104 -4.92 -10.20 -1.03
N VAL A 105 -4.78 -9.96 -2.34
CA VAL A 105 -3.98 -8.86 -2.87
C VAL A 105 -4.90 -7.75 -3.35
N VAL A 106 -5.02 -6.70 -2.53
CA VAL A 106 -5.67 -5.46 -2.95
C VAL A 106 -4.79 -4.72 -3.95
N THR A 107 -5.35 -4.38 -5.10
CA THR A 107 -4.65 -3.76 -6.23
C THR A 107 -4.98 -2.26 -6.37
N PRO A 108 -4.25 -1.51 -7.20
CA PRO A 108 -4.64 -0.15 -7.56
C PRO A 108 -6.07 -0.01 -8.12
N LYS A 109 -6.61 -1.03 -8.83
CA LYS A 109 -8.01 -1.01 -9.30
C LYS A 109 -8.99 -1.00 -8.12
N ASP A 110 -8.72 -1.76 -7.07
CA ASP A 110 -9.55 -1.75 -5.85
C ASP A 110 -9.54 -0.38 -5.16
N CYS A 111 -8.37 0.26 -5.07
CA CYS A 111 -8.22 1.60 -4.51
C CYS A 111 -8.97 2.64 -5.34
N SER A 112 -8.98 2.48 -6.67
CA SER A 112 -9.59 3.44 -7.61
C SER A 112 -11.09 3.59 -7.46
N ARG A 113 -11.77 2.62 -6.81
CA ARG A 113 -13.20 2.71 -6.46
C ARG A 113 -13.53 3.96 -5.63
N CYS A 114 -12.57 4.40 -4.80
CA CYS A 114 -12.68 5.61 -3.97
C CYS A 114 -11.64 6.69 -4.34
N HIS A 115 -10.45 6.28 -4.78
CA HIS A 115 -9.28 7.14 -5.05
C HIS A 115 -8.93 7.21 -6.54
N MET A 116 -9.93 7.44 -7.39
CA MET A 116 -9.76 7.45 -8.85
C MET A 116 -8.76 8.51 -9.33
N LYS A 117 -8.67 9.65 -8.64
CA LYS A 117 -7.72 10.72 -9.00
C LYS A 117 -6.28 10.25 -8.77
N GLU A 118 -5.98 9.81 -7.56
CA GLU A 118 -4.64 9.33 -7.16
C GLU A 118 -4.25 8.11 -7.99
N PHE A 119 -5.19 7.22 -8.30
CA PHE A 119 -4.98 6.10 -9.20
C PHE A 119 -4.52 6.55 -10.59
N LYS A 120 -5.20 7.51 -11.23
CA LYS A 120 -4.83 8.00 -12.56
C LYS A 120 -3.47 8.70 -12.57
N GLU A 121 -3.20 9.51 -11.55
CA GLU A 121 -1.91 10.19 -11.39
C GLU A 121 -0.77 9.17 -11.23
N PHE A 122 -0.99 8.15 -10.40
CA PHE A 122 -0.01 7.10 -10.16
C PHE A 122 0.17 6.20 -11.39
N ASP A 123 -0.89 5.73 -12.02
CA ASP A 123 -0.83 4.81 -13.17
C ASP A 123 -0.08 5.41 -14.38
N GLY A 124 -0.19 6.74 -14.55
CA GLY A 124 0.53 7.51 -15.57
C GLY A 124 2.01 7.75 -15.26
N SER A 125 2.46 7.48 -14.03
CA SER A 125 3.82 7.78 -13.58
C SER A 125 4.86 6.71 -13.98
N HIS A 126 6.14 7.04 -13.85
CA HIS A 126 7.23 6.07 -13.97
C HIS A 126 7.24 5.06 -12.81
N HIS A 127 6.77 5.44 -11.62
CA HIS A 127 6.66 4.56 -10.46
C HIS A 127 5.76 3.34 -10.73
N ALA A 128 4.59 3.54 -11.36
CA ALA A 128 3.73 2.42 -11.76
C ALA A 128 4.42 1.47 -12.76
N LYS A 129 5.36 1.98 -13.55
CA LYS A 129 6.12 1.20 -14.54
C LYS A 129 7.43 0.63 -13.97
N GLY A 130 7.72 0.84 -12.69
CA GLY A 130 8.98 0.46 -12.05
C GLY A 130 9.33 -1.02 -12.21
N GLY A 131 8.35 -1.92 -12.16
CA GLY A 131 8.59 -3.37 -12.30
C GLY A 131 9.01 -3.81 -13.69
N ASN A 132 8.87 -2.94 -14.70
CA ASN A 132 9.36 -3.20 -16.06
C ASN A 132 10.82 -2.82 -16.24
N ILE A 133 11.44 -2.07 -15.31
CA ILE A 133 12.78 -1.54 -15.52
C ILE A 133 13.80 -2.66 -15.70
N LEU A 134 13.71 -3.74 -14.92
CA LEU A 134 14.62 -4.90 -14.99
C LEU A 134 14.56 -5.64 -16.34
N ALA A 135 13.51 -5.42 -17.12
CA ALA A 135 13.33 -5.99 -18.46
C ALA A 135 13.33 -4.91 -19.56
N SER A 136 13.66 -3.66 -19.22
CA SER A 136 13.64 -2.54 -20.15
C SER A 136 14.92 -2.47 -20.97
N LEU A 137 14.81 -1.93 -22.19
CA LEU A 137 15.98 -1.63 -23.01
C LEU A 137 16.92 -0.65 -22.31
N ASP A 138 16.38 0.26 -21.49
CA ASP A 138 17.16 1.22 -20.72
C ASP A 138 18.04 0.54 -19.68
N ASN A 139 17.54 -0.49 -18.98
CA ASN A 139 18.36 -1.28 -18.06
C ASN A 139 19.41 -2.10 -18.81
N PHE A 140 19.03 -2.70 -19.95
CA PHE A 140 20.01 -3.39 -20.80
C PHE A 140 21.12 -2.44 -21.25
N LEU A 141 20.78 -1.23 -21.70
CA LEU A 141 21.76 -0.23 -22.11
C LEU A 141 22.61 0.27 -20.92
N ALA A 142 22.00 0.50 -19.75
CA ALA A 142 22.71 0.91 -18.55
C ALA A 142 23.71 -0.16 -18.10
N GLU A 143 23.32 -1.43 -18.08
CA GLU A 143 24.22 -2.54 -17.76
C GLU A 143 25.32 -2.69 -18.82
N GLU A 144 24.99 -2.56 -20.11
CA GLU A 144 25.96 -2.78 -21.18
C GLU A 144 26.92 -1.61 -21.43
N VAL A 145 26.48 -0.38 -21.26
CA VAL A 145 27.29 0.80 -21.57
C VAL A 145 27.94 1.38 -20.32
N GLU A 146 27.21 1.42 -19.20
CA GLU A 146 27.61 2.10 -17.97
C GLU A 146 27.89 1.13 -16.79
N GLY A 147 27.61 -0.16 -16.95
CA GLY A 147 27.80 -1.18 -15.92
C GLY A 147 29.25 -1.31 -15.44
N TYR A 148 29.42 -1.87 -14.23
CA TYR A 148 30.72 -2.05 -13.59
C TYR A 148 31.68 -2.81 -14.51
N ARG A 149 32.80 -2.14 -14.83
CA ARG A 149 33.97 -2.73 -15.47
C ARG A 149 34.92 -3.17 -14.38
N ASP A 150 35.36 -4.42 -14.43
CA ASP A 150 36.41 -4.87 -13.54
C ASP A 150 37.76 -4.19 -13.86
N GLU A 151 38.78 -4.50 -13.04
CA GLU A 151 40.14 -4.00 -13.21
C GLU A 151 40.79 -4.45 -14.54
N GLU A 152 40.21 -5.44 -15.22
CA GLU A 152 40.68 -6.03 -16.48
C GLU A 152 39.94 -5.47 -17.71
N GLY A 153 38.95 -4.58 -17.49
CA GLY A 153 38.15 -3.95 -18.55
C GLY A 153 37.05 -4.84 -19.13
N GLY A 154 36.77 -5.98 -18.49
CA GLY A 154 35.67 -6.88 -18.83
C GLY A 154 34.34 -6.40 -18.27
N HIS A 155 33.28 -6.53 -19.07
CA HIS A 155 31.91 -6.31 -18.61
C HIS A 155 31.52 -7.46 -17.67
N HIS A 156 31.42 -7.18 -16.37
CA HIS A 156 30.84 -8.11 -15.42
C HIS A 156 29.36 -7.79 -15.25
N PHE A 157 28.53 -8.49 -16.01
CA PHE A 157 27.09 -8.55 -15.78
C PHE A 157 26.81 -8.88 -14.31
N PHE A 158 25.74 -8.29 -13.75
CA PHE A 158 25.10 -8.91 -12.59
C PHE A 158 24.69 -10.32 -13.05
N ASN A 159 25.54 -11.30 -12.73
CA ASN A 159 25.25 -12.68 -12.99
C ASN A 159 24.62 -13.22 -11.71
N PRO A 160 23.28 -13.37 -11.63
CA PRO A 160 22.65 -13.99 -10.48
C PRO A 160 23.19 -15.42 -10.24
N HIS A 161 23.94 -16.01 -11.15
CA HIS A 161 24.57 -17.31 -10.99
C HIS A 161 26.08 -17.24 -10.68
N SER A 162 26.66 -16.05 -10.42
CA SER A 162 28.07 -15.92 -10.05
C SER A 162 28.37 -16.64 -8.72
N PRO A 163 29.56 -17.28 -8.57
CA PRO A 163 29.98 -17.87 -7.31
C PRO A 163 29.95 -16.84 -6.17
N THR A 164 29.53 -17.27 -4.98
CA THR A 164 29.46 -16.39 -3.81
C THR A 164 30.87 -16.02 -3.34
N PRO A 165 31.24 -14.72 -3.25
CA PRO A 165 32.54 -14.31 -2.72
C PRO A 165 32.80 -14.89 -1.33
N GLY A 166 33.97 -15.52 -1.14
CA GLY A 166 34.34 -16.18 0.12
C GLY A 166 33.72 -17.56 0.36
N LYS A 167 32.96 -18.12 -0.60
CA LYS A 167 32.44 -19.50 -0.57
C LYS A 167 32.77 -20.26 -1.87
N PRO A 168 34.04 -20.65 -2.09
CA PRO A 168 34.50 -21.26 -3.34
C PRO A 168 33.78 -22.59 -3.67
N GLU A 169 33.22 -23.27 -2.69
CA GLU A 169 32.41 -24.48 -2.86
C GLU A 169 30.99 -24.23 -3.42
N VAL A 170 30.50 -22.97 -3.38
CA VAL A 170 29.19 -22.59 -3.92
C VAL A 170 29.37 -22.09 -5.36
N THR A 171 29.38 -23.03 -6.30
CA THR A 171 29.64 -22.78 -7.73
C THR A 171 28.39 -22.44 -8.54
N LYS A 172 27.20 -22.64 -7.98
CA LYS A 172 25.90 -22.25 -8.56
C LYS A 172 24.96 -21.77 -7.46
N VAL A 173 24.57 -20.51 -7.54
CA VAL A 173 23.49 -19.93 -6.75
C VAL A 173 22.29 -19.69 -7.67
N ASN A 174 21.07 -19.96 -7.19
CA ASN A 174 19.88 -19.38 -7.80
C ASN A 174 19.83 -17.90 -7.40
N GLY A 175 20.69 -17.05 -7.95
CA GLY A 175 20.74 -15.65 -7.50
C GLY A 175 19.66 -14.76 -8.09
N LEU A 176 18.61 -15.36 -8.67
CA LEU A 176 17.33 -14.66 -8.73
C LEU A 176 16.78 -14.42 -7.32
N ALA A 177 17.18 -15.20 -6.30
CA ALA A 177 16.84 -14.92 -4.91
C ALA A 177 17.25 -13.49 -4.50
N SER A 178 18.46 -13.06 -4.84
CA SER A 178 18.95 -11.69 -4.57
C SER A 178 18.12 -10.65 -5.33
N ALA A 179 17.71 -10.94 -6.57
CA ALA A 179 16.82 -10.07 -7.32
C ALA A 179 15.41 -10.01 -6.70
N PHE A 180 14.87 -11.13 -6.19
CA PHE A 180 13.53 -11.21 -5.58
C PHE A 180 13.45 -10.46 -4.24
N VAL A 181 14.49 -10.55 -3.40
CA VAL A 181 14.53 -9.92 -2.08
C VAL A 181 15.18 -8.53 -2.08
N GLY A 182 15.89 -8.16 -3.14
CA GLY A 182 16.51 -6.85 -3.34
C GLY A 182 15.76 -6.02 -4.38
N CYS A 183 16.17 -6.13 -5.65
CA CYS A 183 15.69 -5.30 -6.75
C CYS A 183 14.15 -5.24 -6.84
N GLN A 184 13.49 -6.41 -6.78
CA GLN A 184 12.04 -6.50 -6.93
C GLN A 184 11.27 -5.98 -5.71
N GLN A 185 11.88 -5.88 -4.52
CA GLN A 185 11.23 -5.28 -3.35
C GLN A 185 11.15 -3.74 -3.45
N CYS A 186 12.01 -3.14 -4.28
CA CYS A 186 11.99 -1.72 -4.62
C CYS A 186 11.17 -1.47 -5.89
N HIS A 187 11.52 -2.12 -7.00
CA HIS A 187 10.94 -1.85 -8.31
C HIS A 187 9.59 -2.55 -8.54
N GLY A 188 9.42 -3.75 -8.01
CA GLY A 188 8.29 -4.62 -8.26
C GLY A 188 8.61 -5.70 -9.31
N SER A 189 7.70 -6.65 -9.44
CA SER A 189 7.74 -7.70 -10.47
C SER A 189 6.32 -8.18 -10.79
N LYS A 190 6.20 -9.07 -11.76
CA LYS A 190 4.94 -9.77 -12.04
C LYS A 190 4.61 -10.69 -10.89
N VAL A 191 3.49 -10.41 -10.22
CA VAL A 191 2.90 -11.36 -9.29
C VAL A 191 2.48 -12.59 -10.07
N ALA A 192 2.74 -13.76 -9.52
CA ALA A 192 2.37 -15.02 -10.14
C ALA A 192 1.61 -15.93 -9.18
N LEU A 193 0.70 -16.71 -9.73
CA LEU A 193 0.10 -17.88 -9.09
C LEU A 193 0.91 -19.13 -9.47
N LEU A 194 0.86 -20.13 -8.59
CA LEU A 194 1.53 -21.41 -8.76
C LEU A 194 0.67 -22.31 -9.65
N SER A 195 1.22 -22.79 -10.75
CA SER A 195 0.57 -23.80 -11.59
C SER A 195 0.77 -25.23 -11.05
N LYS A 196 -0.07 -26.17 -11.51
CA LYS A 196 0.01 -27.60 -11.19
C LYS A 196 1.35 -28.24 -11.61
N ASP A 197 2.02 -27.71 -12.63
CA ASP A 197 3.35 -28.13 -13.07
C ASP A 197 4.50 -27.34 -12.40
N GLY A 198 4.19 -26.50 -11.41
CA GLY A 198 5.18 -25.78 -10.60
C GLY A 198 5.73 -24.50 -11.23
N LYS A 199 5.14 -24.03 -12.33
CA LYS A 199 5.51 -22.80 -13.03
C LYS A 199 4.76 -21.58 -12.49
N LYS A 200 5.16 -20.41 -12.97
CA LYS A 200 4.52 -19.12 -12.71
C LYS A 200 3.39 -18.90 -13.72
N ILE A 201 2.21 -18.57 -13.23
CA ILE A 201 1.10 -18.02 -14.02
C ILE A 201 0.98 -16.55 -13.67
N THR A 202 1.30 -15.67 -14.62
CA THR A 202 1.36 -14.22 -14.43
C THR A 202 0.22 -13.52 -15.18
N VAL A 203 0.17 -12.20 -15.04
CA VAL A 203 -0.72 -11.33 -15.83
C VAL A 203 -0.62 -11.56 -17.34
N ASP A 204 0.56 -11.93 -17.86
CA ASP A 204 0.74 -12.21 -19.29
C ASP A 204 -0.03 -13.47 -19.72
N ASP A 205 0.00 -14.50 -18.86
CA ASP A 205 -0.65 -15.79 -19.12
C ASP A 205 -2.18 -15.66 -18.97
N LEU A 206 -2.62 -14.90 -17.96
CA LEU A 206 -4.03 -14.66 -17.66
C LEU A 206 -4.72 -13.77 -18.68
N ALA A 207 -3.96 -12.86 -19.30
CA ALA A 207 -4.43 -11.88 -20.27
C ALA A 207 -5.76 -11.20 -19.83
N PRO A 208 -5.76 -10.49 -18.69
CA PRO A 208 -6.99 -9.95 -18.14
C PRO A 208 -7.62 -8.90 -19.04
N ASP A 209 -8.94 -8.83 -19.04
CA ASP A 209 -9.71 -7.79 -19.74
C ASP A 209 -9.59 -6.41 -19.04
N GLU A 210 -10.32 -5.42 -19.54
CA GLU A 210 -10.33 -4.07 -18.96
C GLU A 210 -10.82 -4.05 -17.50
N ASN A 211 -11.72 -4.96 -17.13
CA ASN A 211 -12.24 -5.12 -15.78
C ASN A 211 -11.28 -5.86 -14.86
N GLY A 212 -10.27 -6.55 -15.42
CA GLY A 212 -9.28 -7.33 -14.68
C GLY A 212 -9.60 -8.82 -14.63
N GLN A 213 -10.63 -9.28 -15.33
CA GLN A 213 -11.01 -10.68 -15.36
C GLN A 213 -10.11 -11.46 -16.35
N PRO A 214 -9.61 -12.65 -15.97
CA PRO A 214 -8.75 -13.44 -16.84
C PRO A 214 -9.52 -13.93 -18.06
N THR A 215 -8.93 -13.79 -19.26
CA THR A 215 -9.56 -14.28 -20.51
C THR A 215 -9.04 -15.67 -20.90
N ASN A 216 -7.88 -16.08 -20.39
CA ASN A 216 -7.29 -17.38 -20.65
C ASN A 216 -7.70 -18.42 -19.59
N LEU A 217 -8.81 -19.12 -19.82
CA LEU A 217 -9.35 -20.10 -18.88
C LEU A 217 -8.46 -21.34 -18.67
N ASP A 218 -7.66 -21.73 -19.67
CA ASP A 218 -6.71 -22.83 -19.52
C ASP A 218 -5.63 -22.50 -18.47
N ALA A 219 -5.19 -21.24 -18.44
CA ALA A 219 -4.29 -20.77 -17.40
C ALA A 219 -4.99 -20.75 -16.03
N VAL A 220 -6.26 -20.36 -15.97
CA VAL A 220 -7.05 -20.38 -14.72
C VAL A 220 -7.15 -21.80 -14.16
N ASP A 221 -7.48 -22.78 -15.00
CA ASP A 221 -7.65 -24.19 -14.62
C ASP A 221 -6.33 -24.85 -14.18
N ALA A 222 -5.19 -24.30 -14.59
CA ALA A 222 -3.88 -24.77 -14.21
C ALA A 222 -3.44 -24.33 -12.80
N ILE A 223 -4.15 -23.41 -12.15
CA ILE A 223 -3.76 -22.84 -10.84
C ILE A 223 -3.92 -23.87 -9.71
N VAL A 224 -2.92 -23.92 -8.82
CA VAL A 224 -2.99 -24.65 -7.57
C VAL A 224 -3.77 -23.84 -6.54
N LYS A 225 -4.80 -24.46 -5.98
CA LYS A 225 -5.58 -23.93 -4.85
C LYS A 225 -5.31 -24.75 -3.58
N THR A 226 -5.48 -24.14 -2.42
CA THR A 226 -5.54 -24.85 -1.13
C THR A 226 -6.86 -25.60 -0.99
N GLU A 227 -7.00 -26.39 0.10
CA GLU A 227 -8.24 -27.13 0.38
C GLU A 227 -9.45 -26.21 0.57
N ASP A 228 -9.24 -25.00 1.12
CA ASP A 228 -10.26 -23.94 1.25
C ASP A 228 -10.46 -23.12 -0.05
N GLY A 229 -9.89 -23.55 -1.16
CA GLY A 229 -10.08 -22.91 -2.47
C GLY A 229 -9.22 -21.67 -2.73
N ARG A 230 -8.34 -21.27 -1.81
CA ARG A 230 -7.45 -20.12 -1.97
C ARG A 230 -6.37 -20.39 -3.02
N PRO A 231 -6.22 -19.54 -4.05
CA PRO A 231 -5.12 -19.62 -5.00
C PRO A 231 -3.75 -19.48 -4.32
N LYS A 232 -2.80 -20.36 -4.66
CA LYS A 232 -1.44 -20.28 -4.12
C LYS A 232 -0.60 -19.33 -4.97
N PHE A 233 -0.05 -18.29 -4.35
CA PHE A 233 0.95 -17.44 -4.99
C PHE A 233 2.28 -18.18 -5.14
N HIS A 234 2.99 -17.90 -6.24
CA HIS A 234 4.33 -18.42 -6.45
C HIS A 234 5.32 -17.70 -5.51
N PRO A 235 6.09 -18.43 -4.68
CA PRO A 235 6.88 -17.85 -3.58
C PRO A 235 8.01 -16.92 -4.05
N GLU A 236 8.46 -17.06 -5.29
CA GLU A 236 9.46 -16.16 -5.90
C GLU A 236 8.88 -14.79 -6.30
N THR A 237 7.56 -14.61 -6.28
CA THR A 237 6.89 -13.38 -6.76
C THR A 237 6.04 -12.70 -5.68
N TRP A 238 5.77 -13.39 -4.58
CA TRP A 238 4.95 -12.89 -3.48
C TRP A 238 5.51 -13.38 -2.13
N PRO A 239 5.62 -12.52 -1.10
CA PRO A 239 5.16 -11.13 -1.04
C PRO A 239 6.02 -10.13 -1.82
N ASN A 240 5.36 -9.18 -2.47
CA ASN A 240 6.02 -8.09 -3.20
C ASN A 240 5.30 -6.74 -2.95
N THR A 241 6.08 -5.74 -2.56
CA THR A 241 5.61 -4.36 -2.32
C THR A 241 6.38 -3.33 -3.14
N GLY A 242 7.06 -3.77 -4.19
CA GLY A 242 7.80 -2.87 -5.07
C GLY A 242 6.83 -1.93 -5.81
N ILE A 243 7.29 -0.71 -6.03
CA ILE A 243 6.43 0.42 -6.41
C ILE A 243 5.66 0.14 -7.71
N GLY A 244 6.28 -0.54 -8.68
CA GLY A 244 5.72 -0.91 -9.98
C GLY A 244 5.38 -2.39 -10.13
N ARG A 245 4.98 -3.06 -9.05
CA ARG A 245 4.45 -4.44 -9.08
C ARG A 245 3.39 -4.62 -10.17
N LEU A 246 3.45 -5.67 -10.98
CA LEU A 246 2.41 -5.97 -11.96
C LEU A 246 1.42 -6.97 -11.36
N ASN A 247 0.16 -6.56 -11.24
CA ASN A 247 -0.89 -7.33 -10.59
C ASN A 247 -1.59 -8.26 -11.58
N LEU A 248 -2.27 -9.29 -11.05
CA LEU A 248 -2.96 -10.31 -11.84
C LEU A 248 -4.15 -9.76 -12.63
N ASP A 249 -4.74 -8.65 -12.17
CA ASP A 249 -5.86 -7.94 -12.80
C ASP A 249 -5.41 -6.92 -13.88
N GLY A 250 -4.12 -6.91 -14.23
CA GLY A 250 -3.54 -5.98 -15.21
C GLY A 250 -3.14 -4.61 -14.66
N SER A 251 -3.50 -4.29 -13.42
CA SER A 251 -3.17 -3.00 -12.81
C SER A 251 -1.68 -2.91 -12.44
N LYS A 252 -1.13 -1.70 -12.50
CA LYS A 252 0.29 -1.43 -12.28
C LYS A 252 0.53 -0.75 -10.93
N GLY A 253 1.43 -1.34 -10.17
CA GLY A 253 2.03 -0.86 -8.95
C GLY A 253 1.39 -1.33 -7.65
N SER A 254 1.93 -0.80 -6.55
CA SER A 254 1.54 -1.14 -5.18
C SER A 254 1.27 0.14 -4.39
N CYS A 255 0.00 0.46 -4.18
CA CYS A 255 -0.41 1.65 -3.41
C CYS A 255 0.10 1.64 -1.95
N SER A 256 0.41 0.47 -1.39
CA SER A 256 0.99 0.36 -0.05
C SER A 256 2.51 0.56 0.01
N ALA A 257 3.15 0.96 -1.09
CA ALA A 257 4.60 1.17 -1.12
C ALA A 257 5.03 2.37 -0.27
N CYS A 258 4.20 3.42 -0.19
CA CYS A 258 4.53 4.66 0.53
C CYS A 258 3.76 4.87 1.84
N HIS A 259 2.47 4.53 1.85
CA HIS A 259 1.66 4.51 3.06
C HIS A 259 1.24 3.07 3.31
N SER A 260 2.09 2.34 4.03
CA SER A 260 1.96 0.89 4.15
C SER A 260 0.63 0.47 4.76
N ARG A 261 0.20 -0.75 4.40
CA ARG A 261 -0.95 -1.39 5.04
C ARG A 261 -0.64 -1.71 6.51
N HIS A 262 -1.59 -1.69 7.44
CA HIS A 262 -3.03 -1.40 7.27
C HIS A 262 -3.44 -0.05 7.87
N ASP A 263 -2.49 0.81 8.27
CA ASP A 263 -2.76 2.16 8.77
C ASP A 263 -2.95 3.18 7.63
N PHE A 264 -2.31 2.97 6.47
CA PHE A 264 -2.42 3.80 5.27
C PHE A 264 -2.24 5.31 5.55
N SER A 265 -1.37 5.65 6.50
CA SER A 265 -1.22 7.01 7.02
C SER A 265 -0.56 7.96 5.99
N PRO A 266 -1.17 9.12 5.69
CA PRO A 266 -0.53 10.19 4.92
C PRO A 266 0.76 10.68 5.57
N ARG A 267 0.83 10.77 6.91
CA ARG A 267 2.06 11.10 7.63
C ARG A 267 3.19 10.13 7.34
N ARG A 268 2.91 8.84 7.13
CA ARG A 268 3.95 7.88 6.74
C ARG A 268 4.45 8.15 5.31
N ALA A 269 3.54 8.42 4.37
CA ALA A 269 3.93 8.78 3.00
C ALA A 269 4.70 10.10 2.92
N ARG A 270 4.44 11.04 3.84
CA ARG A 270 5.12 12.34 3.96
C ARG A 270 6.43 12.29 4.75
N GLN A 271 6.94 11.10 5.09
CA GLN A 271 8.21 10.95 5.79
C GLN A 271 9.33 10.52 4.84
N PRO A 272 10.50 11.19 4.87
CA PRO A 272 11.65 10.83 4.03
C PRO A 272 12.14 9.39 4.24
N GLU A 273 11.94 8.86 5.45
CA GLU A 273 12.29 7.47 5.82
C GLU A 273 11.60 6.45 4.93
N ASN A 274 10.36 6.74 4.52
CA ASN A 274 9.61 5.84 3.68
C ASN A 274 10.15 5.80 2.24
N CYS A 275 10.61 6.94 1.71
CA CYS A 275 11.29 7.03 0.41
C CYS A 275 12.64 6.28 0.43
N GLY A 276 13.35 6.40 1.56
CA GLY A 276 14.64 5.76 1.81
C GLY A 276 14.62 4.24 1.85
N LYS A 277 13.45 3.58 1.77
CA LYS A 277 13.39 2.13 1.50
C LYS A 277 14.02 1.78 0.14
N CYS A 278 13.87 2.67 -0.85
CA CYS A 278 14.30 2.44 -2.23
C CYS A 278 15.29 3.49 -2.72
N HIS A 279 15.18 4.74 -2.27
CA HIS A 279 16.01 5.86 -2.70
C HIS A 279 17.20 6.07 -1.75
N LEU A 280 18.11 5.10 -1.75
CA LEU A 280 19.28 5.03 -0.87
C LEU A 280 20.43 4.34 -1.61
N GLY A 281 21.61 4.36 -1.00
CA GLY A 281 22.73 3.56 -1.45
C GLY A 281 23.49 4.16 -2.63
N PRO A 282 24.47 3.41 -3.16
CA PRO A 282 25.48 3.96 -4.07
C PRO A 282 24.97 4.29 -5.48
N ASP A 283 23.89 3.66 -5.91
CA ASP A 283 23.27 3.82 -7.23
C ASP A 283 22.46 5.11 -7.34
N HIS A 284 21.77 5.51 -6.27
CA HIS A 284 21.07 6.78 -6.19
C HIS A 284 20.85 7.22 -4.72
N PRO A 285 21.81 7.96 -4.12
CA PRO A 285 21.83 8.26 -2.68
C PRO A 285 20.91 9.43 -2.29
N GLN A 286 19.65 9.45 -2.74
CA GLN A 286 18.78 10.61 -2.46
C GLN A 286 18.47 10.75 -0.96
N LYS A 287 18.33 9.64 -0.22
CA LYS A 287 18.11 9.69 1.23
C LYS A 287 19.29 10.31 1.95
N GLU A 288 20.50 9.88 1.65
CA GLU A 288 21.73 10.36 2.26
C GLU A 288 21.97 11.84 1.91
N ILE A 289 21.77 12.23 0.64
CA ILE A 289 21.85 13.63 0.21
C ILE A 289 20.84 14.50 0.98
N TYR A 290 19.60 14.02 1.12
CA TYR A 290 18.56 14.76 1.83
C TYR A 290 18.89 14.90 3.33
N GLU A 291 19.28 13.80 4.00
CA GLU A 291 19.56 13.78 5.43
C GLU A 291 20.70 14.72 5.84
N GLU A 292 21.71 14.86 4.99
CA GLU A 292 22.86 15.73 5.22
C GLU A 292 22.64 17.16 4.72
N SER A 293 21.56 17.41 3.98
CA SER A 293 21.18 18.75 3.54
C SER A 293 20.63 19.60 4.69
N LYS A 294 20.62 20.93 4.50
CA LYS A 294 19.94 21.84 5.44
C LYS A 294 18.44 21.59 5.54
N HIS A 295 17.80 21.09 4.48
CA HIS A 295 16.39 20.72 4.51
C HIS A 295 16.15 19.52 5.43
N GLY A 296 16.92 18.45 5.30
CA GLY A 296 16.77 17.26 6.14
C GLY A 296 17.10 17.51 7.62
N VAL A 297 18.13 18.31 7.90
CA VAL A 297 18.43 18.76 9.27
C VAL A 297 17.26 19.56 9.86
N ALA A 298 16.75 20.54 9.12
CA ALA A 298 15.63 21.36 9.60
C ALA A 298 14.32 20.57 9.72
N PHE A 299 14.05 19.63 8.81
CA PHE A 299 12.88 18.75 8.90
C PHE A 299 12.92 17.91 10.17
N ARG A 300 14.05 17.26 10.48
CA ARG A 300 14.20 16.46 11.71
C ARG A 300 14.00 17.30 12.98
N ASP A 301 14.54 18.51 13.01
CA ASP A 301 14.41 19.43 14.14
C ASP A 301 12.95 19.91 14.34
N LEU A 302 12.27 20.24 13.25
CA LEU A 302 10.94 20.86 13.29
C LEU A 302 9.78 19.88 13.14
N LYS A 303 10.03 18.58 12.94
CA LYS A 303 9.00 17.58 12.60
C LYS A 303 7.79 17.60 13.53
N GLU A 304 8.03 17.65 14.84
CA GLU A 304 6.98 17.65 15.88
C GLU A 304 6.13 18.94 15.90
N HIS A 305 6.59 19.99 15.22
CA HIS A 305 5.83 21.24 15.06
C HIS A 305 5.00 21.26 13.76
N MET A 306 5.09 20.23 12.93
CA MET A 306 4.36 20.11 11.66
C MET A 306 3.17 19.17 11.83
N ASN A 307 2.06 19.47 11.15
CA ASN A 307 0.88 18.61 11.18
C ASN A 307 0.93 17.60 10.05
N LEU A 308 1.80 16.58 10.14
CA LEU A 308 2.02 15.58 9.08
C LEU A 308 0.77 14.78 8.66
N ASP A 309 -0.26 14.73 9.51
CA ASP A 309 -1.52 14.03 9.26
C ASP A 309 -2.61 14.94 8.66
N SER A 310 -2.32 16.23 8.42
CA SER A 310 -3.30 17.19 7.89
C SER A 310 -3.88 16.77 6.53
N ASP A 311 -5.20 16.93 6.37
CA ASP A 311 -5.90 16.72 5.09
C ASP A 311 -5.35 17.64 3.99
N THR A 312 -4.91 18.84 4.37
CA THR A 312 -4.23 19.79 3.48
C THR A 312 -2.73 19.79 3.72
N TRP A 313 -1.94 20.00 2.67
CA TRP A 313 -0.49 20.02 2.75
C TRP A 313 0.08 21.34 2.21
N VAL A 314 -0.08 22.43 2.98
CA VAL A 314 0.27 23.78 2.54
C VAL A 314 1.52 24.28 3.26
N LEU A 315 2.56 24.64 2.49
CA LEU A 315 3.80 25.21 3.00
C LEU A 315 3.53 26.51 3.78
N GLY A 316 4.13 26.62 4.96
CA GLY A 316 3.96 27.74 5.89
C GLY A 316 2.71 27.66 6.77
N LYS A 317 1.81 26.69 6.52
CA LYS A 317 0.61 26.44 7.33
C LYS A 317 0.66 25.07 8.00
N ASP A 318 0.77 24.01 7.21
CA ASP A 318 0.76 22.62 7.71
C ASP A 318 2.19 22.10 7.97
N TYR A 319 3.17 22.60 7.22
CA TYR A 319 4.58 22.26 7.36
C TYR A 319 5.47 23.45 6.99
N THR A 320 6.70 23.47 7.51
CA THR A 320 7.70 24.53 7.21
C THR A 320 8.92 24.01 6.47
N GLN A 321 9.18 22.70 6.51
CA GLN A 321 10.24 22.03 5.75
C GLN A 321 9.63 20.82 5.02
N ALA A 322 9.86 20.73 3.71
CA ALA A 322 9.38 19.61 2.92
C ALA A 322 10.23 18.36 3.17
N PRO A 323 9.62 17.16 3.16
CA PRO A 323 10.33 15.89 3.05
C PRO A 323 10.99 15.69 1.69
#